data_AF-A0A1G3R542-F1
#
_entry.id   AF-A0A1G3R542-F1
#
_cell.length_a   1.000
_cell.length_b   1.000
_cell.length_c   1.000
_cell.angle_alpha   90.00
_cell.angle_beta   90.00
_cell.angle_gamma   90.00
#
_symmetry.space_group_name_H-M   'P 1'
#
loop_
_entity.id
_entity.type
_entity.pdbx_description
1 polymer ?
#
loop_
_entity_poly.entity_id
_entity_poly.type
_entity_poly.pdbx_seq_one_letter_code
_entity_poly.pdbx_strand_id
1 'polypeptide(L)'
;MKKLLFALALSLCSFVLASAQEGVDTEELKSSAKKVEFVNFTGTHTVIETAEQIRGIGRGLASGASAGAVPARWLTKYSVFHVPSVAGQKAFGADIFSIDADSRIDHINNVRRIVSAYLEQLYGYPRRDADVLALFVSYYNAVNRGDLPYFVKRYLPAVASRLDAAKVGISTKYFEWPGATQLVVPISEAAGRDILGALDASELTSAAVTDLLKAREDKGVAERTAASDLKAREAEAAKKALEEEKARLEAQRKATAEQEAAAKAAQAEADRLKAAGSAEAAKAQEEAKRQADELAARQAQEKAAAEKLAAEQKAVADREKELAAEKAEIEKDKAAIEAAKTPEQKAAELAAREAEVAKREEAARKGETDSSIYGGKLYYMKIKEYLAGGHYNNDMLIINAATGVLILKSEESDICGHEFDLFKSGVVVISHKGDHQLGHYLTLLNLDDLTRMAVGEDMIFYRSFVEVREDFIYAIVNAKDGYYLGKFNVDMKRIAISKDRVDGDSFISFYNDLIYINREDKQILVLNREDLSTKNVINP
;
A
#
# COMPACT_ATOMS: atom_id res chain seq x y z
N MET A 1 54.23 -25.02 -71.39
CA MET A 1 52.87 -24.46 -71.51
C MET A 1 52.31 -24.40 -70.10
N LYS A 2 52.35 -23.25 -69.42
CA LYS A 2 51.34 -22.18 -69.48
C LYS A 2 49.93 -22.73 -69.17
N LYS A 3 49.44 -22.29 -67.99
CA LYS A 3 48.18 -21.53 -67.81
C LYS A 3 46.87 -22.28 -67.47
N LEU A 4 46.42 -21.95 -66.24
CA LEU A 4 45.10 -21.45 -65.79
C LEU A 4 44.37 -22.41 -64.80
N LEU A 5 44.28 -22.11 -63.49
CA LEU A 5 43.35 -21.15 -62.81
C LEU A 5 41.88 -21.54 -63.09
N PHE A 6 40.93 -21.67 -62.15
CA PHE A 6 40.83 -21.36 -60.72
C PHE A 6 39.45 -21.89 -60.24
N ALA A 7 39.25 -21.97 -58.93
CA ALA A 7 37.98 -21.84 -58.21
C ALA A 7 36.87 -22.91 -58.36
N LEU A 8 36.66 -23.70 -57.29
CA LEU A 8 35.43 -23.74 -56.48
C LEU A 8 35.31 -25.11 -55.77
N ALA A 9 36.05 -25.33 -54.68
CA ALA A 9 35.77 -26.39 -53.70
C ALA A 9 36.66 -26.22 -52.45
N LEU A 10 36.50 -25.10 -51.74
CA LEU A 10 37.13 -24.89 -50.43
C LEU A 10 36.15 -24.18 -49.50
N SER A 11 35.13 -24.91 -49.05
CA SER A 11 34.30 -24.56 -47.90
C SER A 11 33.46 -25.78 -47.53
N LEU A 12 34.02 -26.66 -46.69
CA LEU A 12 33.32 -27.56 -45.77
C LEU A 12 34.38 -28.49 -45.15
N CYS A 13 34.52 -28.45 -43.83
CA CYS A 13 35.29 -29.34 -42.93
C CYS A 13 36.30 -28.60 -42.05
N SER A 14 35.77 -27.75 -41.17
CA SER A 14 36.37 -27.45 -39.88
C SER A 14 35.25 -27.54 -38.84
N PHE A 15 35.55 -28.09 -37.66
CA PHE A 15 34.66 -28.34 -36.50
C PHE A 15 34.02 -29.72 -36.38
N VAL A 16 34.79 -30.72 -35.96
CA VAL A 16 34.39 -31.67 -34.89
C VAL A 16 35.64 -32.10 -34.13
N LEU A 17 35.90 -31.50 -32.98
CA LEU A 17 36.82 -32.03 -31.95
C LEU A 17 36.61 -31.26 -30.64
N ALA A 18 35.72 -31.75 -29.78
CA ALA A 18 35.75 -31.65 -28.32
C ALA A 18 34.43 -32.18 -27.74
N SER A 19 34.42 -33.42 -27.25
CA SER A 19 33.34 -33.94 -26.40
C SER A 19 33.93 -34.96 -25.43
N ALA A 20 34.44 -34.48 -24.30
CA ALA A 20 34.62 -35.26 -23.06
C ALA A 20 35.18 -34.33 -21.97
N GLN A 21 34.29 -33.56 -21.34
CA GLN A 21 34.51 -33.11 -19.97
C GLN A 21 33.14 -32.97 -19.32
N GLU A 22 32.83 -33.92 -18.44
CA GLU A 22 31.68 -33.89 -17.55
C GLU A 22 31.71 -32.57 -16.77
N GLY A 23 30.83 -31.65 -17.15
CA GLY A 23 30.52 -30.48 -16.38
C GLY A 23 29.75 -30.93 -15.15
N VAL A 24 30.38 -30.81 -13.98
CA VAL A 24 29.64 -30.68 -12.73
C VAL A 24 28.70 -29.50 -12.92
N ASP A 25 27.40 -29.75 -12.77
CA ASP A 25 26.36 -28.75 -12.95
C ASP A 25 26.51 -27.66 -11.87
N THR A 26 27.16 -26.56 -12.23
CA THR A 26 27.37 -25.41 -11.35
C THR A 26 26.12 -24.53 -11.21
N GLU A 27 25.01 -24.83 -11.90
CA GLU A 27 23.71 -24.18 -11.71
C GLU A 27 22.94 -24.78 -10.51
N GLU A 28 23.11 -26.07 -10.20
CA GLU A 28 22.58 -26.66 -8.95
C GLU A 28 23.25 -26.11 -7.69
N LEU A 29 24.51 -25.64 -7.79
CA LEU A 29 25.26 -25.09 -6.65
C LEU A 29 25.07 -23.57 -6.46
N LYS A 30 24.41 -22.88 -7.39
CA LYS A 30 24.10 -21.44 -7.29
C LYS A 30 22.64 -21.14 -6.91
N SER A 31 21.78 -22.16 -6.84
CA SER A 31 20.35 -22.03 -6.55
C SER A 31 19.94 -22.51 -5.14
N SER A 32 20.82 -22.44 -4.15
CA SER A 32 20.49 -22.73 -2.75
C SER A 32 19.61 -21.66 -2.07
N ALA A 33 18.88 -20.84 -2.83
CA ALA A 33 17.75 -20.08 -2.32
C ALA A 33 16.59 -21.07 -2.17
N LYS A 34 16.36 -21.56 -0.94
CA LYS A 34 15.22 -22.42 -0.60
C LYS A 34 13.93 -21.78 -1.12
N LYS A 35 13.37 -22.22 -2.25
CA LYS A 35 12.07 -21.75 -2.72
C LYS A 35 11.03 -22.08 -1.63
N VAL A 36 10.46 -21.04 -1.00
CA VAL A 36 9.40 -21.21 0.01
C VAL A 36 8.07 -21.17 -0.72
N GLU A 37 7.56 -22.36 -1.04
CA GLU A 37 6.23 -22.56 -1.60
C GLU A 37 5.41 -23.42 -0.63
N PHE A 38 4.33 -22.87 -0.10
CA PHE A 38 3.48 -23.57 0.87
C PHE A 38 2.58 -24.59 0.18
N VAL A 39 2.73 -25.86 0.56
CA VAL A 39 1.88 -26.97 0.14
C VAL A 39 0.69 -27.06 1.09
N ASN A 40 -0.51 -26.86 0.55
CA ASN A 40 -1.78 -26.98 1.26
C ASN A 40 -2.45 -28.33 0.97
N PHE A 41 -3.39 -28.75 1.83
CA PHE A 41 -4.22 -29.91 1.54
C PHE A 41 -5.17 -29.64 0.37
N THR A 42 -5.30 -30.62 -0.53
CA THR A 42 -6.13 -30.54 -1.74
C THR A 42 -7.19 -31.64 -1.82
N GLY A 43 -7.33 -32.44 -0.75
CA GLY A 43 -8.32 -33.52 -0.70
C GLY A 43 -9.72 -33.05 -0.29
N THR A 44 -10.65 -34.00 -0.14
CA THR A 44 -12.01 -33.71 0.31
C THR A 44 -12.03 -33.35 1.79
N HIS A 45 -12.60 -32.19 2.10
CA HIS A 45 -12.75 -31.74 3.47
C HIS A 45 -14.05 -32.27 4.07
N THR A 46 -13.97 -32.89 5.25
CA THR A 46 -15.16 -33.34 6.00
C THR A 46 -15.79 -32.22 6.84
N VAL A 47 -15.02 -31.17 7.12
CA VAL A 47 -15.45 -29.96 7.84
C VAL A 47 -14.85 -28.78 7.11
N ILE A 48 -15.67 -27.75 6.84
CA ILE A 48 -15.22 -26.51 6.20
C ILE A 48 -15.67 -25.35 7.10
N GLU A 49 -14.72 -24.72 7.77
CA GLU A 49 -14.95 -23.47 8.48
C GLU A 49 -14.99 -22.28 7.51
N THR A 50 -15.89 -21.33 7.76
CA THR A 50 -15.92 -20.07 7.01
C THR A 50 -14.73 -19.18 7.36
N ALA A 51 -14.40 -18.24 6.47
CA ALA A 51 -13.33 -17.29 6.72
C ALA A 51 -13.52 -16.49 8.03
N GLU A 52 -14.76 -16.13 8.38
CA GLU A 52 -15.06 -15.42 9.63
C GLU A 52 -14.98 -16.31 10.87
N GLN A 53 -15.31 -17.60 10.76
CA GLN A 53 -15.07 -18.56 11.86
C GLN A 53 -13.59 -18.70 12.16
N ILE A 54 -12.75 -18.81 11.12
CA ILE A 54 -11.28 -18.88 11.27
C ILE A 54 -10.74 -17.59 11.90
N ARG A 55 -11.20 -16.43 11.46
CA ARG A 55 -10.81 -15.14 12.04
C ARG A 55 -11.27 -14.98 13.49
N GLY A 56 -12.39 -15.61 13.86
CA GLY A 56 -12.85 -15.69 15.24
C GLY A 56 -11.82 -16.30 16.20
N ILE A 57 -11.00 -17.23 15.74
CA ILE A 57 -9.90 -17.83 16.51
C ILE A 57 -8.86 -16.77 16.86
N GLY A 58 -8.42 -15.99 15.85
CA GLY A 58 -7.45 -14.91 16.05
C GLY A 58 -7.93 -13.85 17.03
N ARG A 59 -9.20 -13.41 16.89
CA ARG A 59 -9.82 -12.46 17.82
C ARG A 59 -9.90 -13.02 19.25
N GLY A 60 -10.29 -14.29 19.41
CA GLY A 60 -10.35 -14.94 20.71
C GLY A 60 -8.98 -15.03 21.41
N LEU A 61 -7.93 -15.35 20.66
CA LEU A 61 -6.55 -15.34 21.16
C LEU A 61 -6.11 -13.93 21.59
N ALA A 62 -6.43 -12.91 20.79
CA ALA A 62 -6.13 -11.51 21.12
C ALA A 62 -6.86 -11.06 22.39
N SER A 63 -8.16 -11.33 22.52
CA SER A 63 -8.92 -11.02 23.73
C SER A 63 -8.35 -11.70 24.97
N GLY A 64 -7.94 -12.97 24.85
CA GLY A 64 -7.26 -13.69 25.93
C GLY A 64 -5.93 -13.04 26.32
N ALA A 65 -5.13 -12.65 25.34
CA ALA A 65 -3.85 -11.98 25.57
C ALA A 65 -4.04 -10.60 26.23
N SER A 66 -4.98 -9.78 25.74
CA SER A 66 -5.33 -8.49 26.34
C SER A 66 -5.86 -8.63 27.78
N ALA A 67 -6.53 -9.73 28.09
CA ALA A 67 -6.98 -10.06 29.44
C ALA A 67 -5.88 -10.62 30.36
N GLY A 68 -4.65 -10.75 29.87
CA GLY A 68 -3.50 -11.23 30.64
C GLY A 68 -3.37 -12.76 30.73
N ALA A 69 -4.03 -13.53 29.85
CA ALA A 69 -3.86 -14.99 29.82
C ALA A 69 -2.47 -15.39 29.31
N VAL A 70 -1.80 -16.31 30.02
CA VAL A 70 -0.44 -16.77 29.68
C VAL A 70 -0.36 -18.31 29.70
N PRO A 71 -0.44 -18.99 28.54
CA PRO A 71 -0.78 -18.43 27.24
C PRO A 71 -2.28 -18.15 27.12
N ALA A 72 -2.62 -17.24 26.21
CA ALA A 72 -3.97 -17.17 25.66
C ALA A 72 -4.21 -18.43 24.83
N ARG A 73 -5.33 -19.12 25.05
CA ARG A 73 -5.63 -20.40 24.39
C ARG A 73 -6.96 -20.35 23.66
N TRP A 74 -6.98 -20.97 22.49
CA TRP A 74 -8.20 -21.33 21.79
C TRP A 74 -8.32 -22.85 21.77
N LEU A 75 -9.09 -23.36 22.74
CA LEU A 75 -9.22 -24.79 23.00
C LEU A 75 -7.83 -25.44 23.17
N THR A 76 -7.65 -26.63 22.62
CA THR A 76 -6.38 -27.37 22.55
C THR A 76 -5.69 -27.23 21.18
N LYS A 77 -6.14 -26.29 20.34
CA LYS A 77 -5.73 -26.17 18.93
C LYS A 77 -4.73 -25.05 18.67
N TYR A 78 -4.83 -23.95 19.42
CA TYR A 78 -3.95 -22.80 19.24
C TYR A 78 -3.66 -22.13 20.57
N SER A 79 -2.46 -21.59 20.69
CA SER A 79 -2.06 -20.79 21.84
C SER A 79 -1.12 -19.66 21.46
N VAL A 80 -1.18 -18.56 22.19
CA VAL A 80 -0.30 -17.40 22.00
C VAL A 80 0.33 -16.99 23.32
N PHE A 81 1.65 -16.84 23.32
CA PHE A 81 2.39 -16.15 24.37
C PHE A 81 2.75 -14.74 23.90
N HIS A 82 2.18 -13.74 24.56
CA HIS A 82 2.52 -12.34 24.33
C HIS A 82 3.66 -11.92 25.25
N VAL A 83 4.76 -11.44 24.68
CA VAL A 83 5.90 -10.87 25.39
C VAL A 83 6.14 -9.46 24.86
N PRO A 84 5.78 -8.41 25.63
CA PRO A 84 5.90 -7.03 25.15
C PRO A 84 7.37 -6.64 24.95
N SER A 85 7.60 -5.62 24.12
CA SER A 85 8.91 -4.97 23.99
C SER A 85 9.26 -4.18 25.25
N VAL A 86 10.55 -3.91 25.46
CA VAL A 86 11.05 -3.12 26.60
C VAL A 86 11.65 -1.84 26.06
N ALA A 87 11.15 -0.69 26.54
CA ALA A 87 11.68 0.62 26.14
C ALA A 87 13.19 0.73 26.41
N GLY A 88 13.93 1.26 25.44
CA GLY A 88 15.38 1.38 25.45
C GLY A 88 16.15 0.10 25.09
N GLN A 89 15.47 -1.03 24.85
CA GLN A 89 16.13 -2.26 24.40
C GLN A 89 15.94 -2.47 22.90
N LYS A 90 17.06 -2.75 22.22
CA LYS A 90 17.05 -3.07 20.78
C LYS A 90 16.48 -4.46 20.45
N ALA A 91 16.38 -5.34 21.46
CA ALA A 91 15.88 -6.70 21.26
C ALA A 91 14.35 -6.70 21.21
N PHE A 92 13.78 -7.47 20.27
CA PHE A 92 12.34 -7.49 20.02
C PHE A 92 11.57 -8.22 21.13
N GLY A 93 10.39 -7.68 21.46
CA GLY A 93 9.32 -8.49 22.04
C GLY A 93 8.73 -9.41 20.98
N ALA A 94 7.83 -10.31 21.36
CA ALA A 94 7.14 -11.14 20.37
C ALA A 94 5.79 -11.67 20.85
N ASP A 95 4.90 -11.90 19.88
CA ASP A 95 3.85 -12.91 20.03
C ASP A 95 4.33 -14.24 19.45
N ILE A 96 4.22 -15.29 20.26
CA ILE A 96 4.59 -16.65 19.86
C ILE A 96 3.31 -17.45 19.70
N PHE A 97 2.89 -17.65 18.45
CA PHE A 97 1.73 -18.45 18.07
C PHE A 97 2.11 -19.91 17.89
N SER A 98 1.51 -20.78 18.68
CA SER A 98 1.65 -22.23 18.52
C SER A 98 0.45 -22.81 17.79
N ILE A 99 0.71 -23.64 16.78
CA ILE A 99 -0.30 -24.53 16.20
C ILE A 99 -0.20 -25.84 16.98
N ASP A 100 -1.13 -26.05 17.91
CA ASP A 100 -1.08 -27.17 18.84
C ASP A 100 -1.56 -28.48 18.17
N ALA A 101 -1.30 -29.61 18.82
CA ALA A 101 -1.45 -30.94 18.22
C ALA A 101 -2.88 -31.27 17.73
N ASP A 102 -3.91 -30.73 18.39
CA ASP A 102 -5.31 -30.96 18.00
C ASP A 102 -5.79 -30.07 16.85
N SER A 103 -4.91 -29.20 16.33
CA SER A 103 -5.22 -28.39 15.17
C SER A 103 -5.36 -29.26 13.92
N ARG A 104 -6.36 -28.91 13.10
CA ARG A 104 -6.60 -29.53 11.79
C ARG A 104 -6.37 -28.54 10.66
N ILE A 105 -5.66 -27.45 10.93
CA ILE A 105 -5.40 -26.42 9.93
C ILE A 105 -4.45 -26.96 8.87
N ASP A 106 -4.86 -26.81 7.63
CA ASP A 106 -4.23 -27.47 6.49
C ASP A 106 -3.99 -26.55 5.29
N HIS A 107 -4.36 -25.27 5.46
CA HIS A 107 -4.16 -24.23 4.46
C HIS A 107 -3.48 -22.98 5.06
N ILE A 108 -2.41 -22.51 4.43
CA ILE A 108 -1.64 -21.34 4.87
C ILE A 108 -2.48 -20.06 4.95
N ASN A 109 -3.48 -19.92 4.08
CA ASN A 109 -4.39 -18.76 4.11
C ASN A 109 -5.22 -18.74 5.39
N ASN A 110 -5.53 -19.90 5.97
CA ASN A 110 -6.23 -19.98 7.24
C ASN A 110 -5.31 -19.57 8.41
N VAL A 111 -4.03 -19.99 8.37
CA VAL A 111 -3.03 -19.54 9.36
C VAL A 111 -2.89 -18.02 9.30
N ARG A 112 -2.75 -17.46 8.09
CA ARG A 112 -2.67 -16.01 7.87
C ARG A 112 -3.93 -15.28 8.35
N ARG A 113 -5.13 -15.84 8.16
CA ARG A 113 -6.39 -15.28 8.68
C ARG A 113 -6.43 -15.21 10.20
N ILE A 114 -5.91 -16.23 10.89
CA ILE A 114 -5.83 -16.25 12.37
C ILE A 114 -4.88 -15.15 12.84
N VAL A 115 -3.67 -15.09 12.27
CA VAL A 115 -2.66 -14.07 12.63
C VAL A 115 -3.19 -12.66 12.32
N SER A 116 -3.72 -12.43 11.12
CA SER A 116 -4.31 -11.16 10.70
C SER A 116 -5.39 -10.68 11.68
N ALA A 117 -6.37 -11.53 11.99
CA ALA A 117 -7.45 -11.18 12.91
C ALA A 117 -6.97 -10.92 14.35
N TYR A 118 -5.88 -11.58 14.77
CA TYR A 118 -5.25 -11.27 16.04
C TYR A 118 -4.59 -9.89 16.01
N LEU A 119 -3.86 -9.55 14.95
CA LEU A 119 -3.20 -8.25 14.81
C LEU A 119 -4.20 -7.09 14.74
N GLU A 120 -5.33 -7.29 14.06
CA GLU A 120 -6.44 -6.34 14.07
C GLU A 120 -6.98 -6.11 15.48
N GLN A 121 -7.22 -7.19 16.23
CA GLN A 121 -7.88 -7.12 17.53
C GLN A 121 -6.97 -6.63 18.65
N LEU A 122 -5.69 -7.03 18.66
CA LEU A 122 -4.76 -6.67 19.73
C LEU A 122 -4.08 -5.32 19.46
N TYR A 123 -3.67 -5.08 18.21
CA TYR A 123 -2.86 -3.93 17.85
C TYR A 123 -3.63 -2.86 17.07
N GLY A 124 -4.87 -3.13 16.64
CA GLY A 124 -5.68 -2.14 15.93
C GLY A 124 -5.28 -1.91 14.48
N TYR A 125 -4.47 -2.79 13.88
CA TYR A 125 -4.13 -2.68 12.46
C TYR A 125 -5.39 -2.75 11.59
N PRO A 126 -5.51 -1.92 10.54
CA PRO A 126 -6.51 -2.13 9.51
C PRO A 126 -6.37 -3.53 8.91
N ARG A 127 -7.49 -4.20 8.61
CA ARG A 127 -7.51 -5.57 8.08
C ARG A 127 -6.52 -5.81 6.94
N ARG A 128 -6.44 -4.88 5.98
CA ARG A 128 -5.52 -4.97 4.84
C ARG A 128 -4.06 -5.02 5.29
N ASP A 129 -3.70 -4.19 6.25
CA ASP A 129 -2.33 -4.11 6.77
C ASP A 129 -2.01 -5.36 7.60
N ALA A 130 -2.97 -5.82 8.40
CA ALA A 130 -2.86 -7.07 9.13
C ALA A 130 -2.73 -8.30 8.21
N ASP A 131 -3.43 -8.33 7.07
CA ASP A 131 -3.31 -9.38 6.06
C ASP A 131 -1.92 -9.38 5.40
N VAL A 132 -1.38 -8.20 5.09
CA VAL A 132 -0.01 -8.04 4.58
C VAL A 132 1.00 -8.51 5.62
N LEU A 133 0.89 -8.04 6.86
CA LEU A 133 1.77 -8.44 7.96
C LEU A 133 1.71 -9.95 8.21
N ALA A 134 0.52 -10.56 8.22
CA ALA A 134 0.36 -12.00 8.39
C ALA A 134 1.01 -12.80 7.25
N LEU A 135 0.96 -12.29 6.01
CA LEU A 135 1.67 -12.88 4.88
C LEU A 135 3.19 -12.84 5.12
N PHE A 136 3.75 -11.69 5.50
CA PHE A 136 5.19 -11.60 5.77
C PHE A 136 5.62 -12.39 7.00
N VAL A 137 4.81 -12.44 8.06
CA VAL A 137 5.02 -13.32 9.23
C VAL A 137 5.17 -14.77 8.79
N SER A 138 4.34 -15.24 7.84
CA SER A 138 4.44 -16.63 7.36
C SER A 138 5.77 -16.90 6.64
N TYR A 139 6.24 -15.97 5.79
CA TYR A 139 7.51 -16.13 5.09
C TYR A 139 8.71 -15.97 6.03
N TYR A 140 8.69 -14.98 6.91
CA TYR A 140 9.69 -14.75 7.95
C TYR A 140 9.94 -16.03 8.77
N ASN A 141 8.86 -16.68 9.20
CA ASN A 141 8.94 -17.91 9.98
C ASN A 141 9.33 -19.15 9.16
N ALA A 142 9.01 -19.18 7.86
CA ALA A 142 9.41 -20.27 6.98
C ALA A 142 10.91 -20.21 6.64
N VAL A 143 11.44 -19.00 6.39
CA VAL A 143 12.88 -18.75 6.15
C VAL A 143 13.71 -19.20 7.35
N ASN A 144 13.29 -18.80 8.54
CA ASN A 144 14.04 -19.00 9.78
C ASN A 144 13.62 -20.27 10.53
N ARG A 145 12.91 -21.21 9.88
CA ARG A 145 12.40 -22.41 10.56
C ARG A 145 13.54 -23.23 11.17
N GLY A 146 13.41 -23.53 12.46
CA GLY A 146 14.39 -24.28 13.24
C GLY A 146 15.68 -23.51 13.59
N ASP A 147 15.84 -22.26 13.12
CA ASP A 147 17.01 -21.44 13.39
C ASP A 147 16.87 -20.72 14.75
N LEU A 148 16.90 -21.49 15.83
CA LEU A 148 16.86 -20.94 17.18
C LEU A 148 17.96 -19.88 17.45
N PRO A 149 19.22 -20.05 17.00
CA PRO A 149 20.24 -19.01 17.13
C PRO A 149 19.86 -17.67 16.51
N TYR A 150 19.19 -17.67 15.35
CA TYR A 150 18.70 -16.45 14.72
C TYR A 150 17.74 -15.66 15.62
N PHE A 151 16.77 -16.36 16.25
CA PHE A 151 15.81 -15.75 17.16
C PHE A 151 16.46 -15.31 18.48
N VAL A 152 17.31 -16.15 19.09
CA VAL A 152 17.99 -15.82 20.36
C VAL A 152 18.83 -14.55 20.24
N LYS A 153 19.42 -14.28 19.07
CA LYS A 153 20.23 -13.08 18.83
C LYS A 153 19.40 -11.79 18.76
N ARG A 154 18.14 -11.86 18.34
CA ARG A 154 17.31 -10.70 17.97
C ARG A 154 16.21 -10.36 18.96
N TYR A 155 15.76 -11.34 19.74
CA TYR A 155 14.63 -11.22 20.62
C TYR A 155 15.04 -11.16 22.09
N LEU A 156 14.16 -10.63 22.93
CA LEU A 156 14.36 -10.59 24.37
C LEU A 156 14.61 -12.01 24.93
N PRO A 157 15.43 -12.16 26.00
CA PRO A 157 15.62 -13.45 26.66
C PRO A 157 14.31 -14.12 27.09
N ALA A 158 13.31 -13.33 27.46
CA ALA A 158 11.97 -13.80 27.80
C ALA A 158 11.26 -14.49 26.61
N VAL A 159 11.42 -13.97 25.39
CA VAL A 159 10.94 -14.61 24.16
C VAL A 159 11.74 -15.88 23.89
N ALA A 160 13.07 -15.78 23.86
CA ALA A 160 13.96 -16.89 23.55
C ALA A 160 13.73 -18.12 24.44
N SER A 161 13.46 -17.90 25.73
CA SER A 161 13.17 -18.98 26.70
C SER A 161 11.92 -19.81 26.40
N ARG A 162 11.05 -19.34 25.49
CA ARG A 162 9.79 -19.98 25.10
C ARG A 162 9.85 -20.69 23.75
N LEU A 163 10.95 -20.51 23.01
CA LEU A 163 11.13 -21.09 21.69
C LEU A 163 11.77 -22.48 21.79
N ASP A 164 11.25 -23.41 21.01
CA ASP A 164 11.76 -24.75 20.85
C ASP A 164 12.36 -24.88 19.44
N ALA A 165 13.62 -25.31 19.33
CA ALA A 165 14.30 -25.47 18.05
C ALA A 165 13.56 -26.43 17.09
N ALA A 166 12.82 -27.41 17.61
CA ALA A 166 12.06 -28.35 16.79
C ALA A 166 10.75 -27.74 16.24
N LYS A 167 10.27 -26.64 16.83
CA LYS A 167 8.96 -26.05 16.53
C LYS A 167 9.04 -24.64 15.98
N VAL A 168 10.10 -23.90 16.27
CA VAL A 168 10.25 -22.49 15.89
C VAL A 168 10.20 -22.31 14.38
N GLY A 169 9.39 -21.33 13.96
CA GLY A 169 9.04 -21.12 12.57
C GLY A 169 7.87 -21.99 12.11
N ILE A 170 7.67 -22.07 10.80
CA ILE A 170 6.58 -22.85 10.18
C ILE A 170 7.11 -23.64 8.98
N SER A 171 6.68 -24.90 8.84
CA SER A 171 7.02 -25.71 7.66
C SER A 171 6.31 -25.21 6.40
N THR A 172 6.85 -25.49 5.22
CA THR A 172 6.12 -25.30 3.96
C THR A 172 5.06 -26.38 3.72
N LYS A 173 5.00 -27.44 4.53
CA LYS A 173 4.09 -28.57 4.35
C LYS A 173 3.03 -28.59 5.44
N TYR A 174 1.75 -28.55 5.04
CA TYR A 174 0.64 -28.44 5.98
C TYR A 174 0.59 -29.54 7.06
N PHE A 175 0.95 -30.78 6.69
CA PHE A 175 0.91 -31.93 7.60
C PHE A 175 2.00 -31.91 8.68
N GLU A 176 2.97 -31.00 8.58
CA GLU A 176 4.01 -30.79 9.59
C GLU A 176 3.66 -29.66 10.57
N TRP A 177 2.50 -29.01 10.44
CA TRP A 177 2.15 -27.86 11.29
C TRP A 177 1.65 -28.25 12.69
N PRO A 178 0.65 -29.14 12.85
CA PRO A 178 0.07 -29.43 14.16
C PRO A 178 1.10 -30.00 15.14
N GLY A 179 1.24 -29.35 16.30
CA GLY A 179 2.16 -29.74 17.37
C GLY A 179 3.64 -29.39 17.13
N ALA A 180 3.98 -28.88 15.95
CA ALA A 180 5.37 -28.66 15.51
C ALA A 180 5.62 -27.27 14.89
N THR A 181 4.79 -26.28 15.25
CA THR A 181 4.91 -24.90 14.75
C THR A 181 4.81 -23.89 15.90
N GLN A 182 5.77 -22.97 15.94
CA GLN A 182 5.81 -21.76 16.75
C GLN A 182 6.14 -20.57 15.84
N LEU A 183 5.11 -19.89 15.36
CA LEU A 183 5.21 -18.66 14.58
C LEU A 183 5.58 -17.50 15.51
N VAL A 184 6.66 -16.81 15.21
CA VAL A 184 7.15 -15.64 15.94
C VAL A 184 6.75 -14.37 15.20
N VAL A 185 6.08 -13.46 15.88
CA VAL A 185 5.69 -12.14 15.37
C VAL A 185 6.49 -11.07 16.13
N PRO A 186 7.41 -10.33 15.49
CA PRO A 186 8.26 -9.35 16.17
C PRO A 186 7.49 -8.10 16.60
N ILE A 187 7.61 -7.75 17.87
CA ILE A 187 7.06 -6.53 18.45
C ILE A 187 8.20 -5.52 18.62
N SER A 188 8.04 -4.35 18.01
CA SER A 188 9.04 -3.28 18.02
C SER A 188 8.99 -2.46 19.33
N GLU A 189 10.05 -1.70 19.60
CA GLU A 189 10.08 -0.73 20.70
C GLU A 189 9.04 0.41 20.52
N ALA A 190 8.63 0.68 19.28
CA ALA A 190 7.67 1.74 18.96
C ALA A 190 6.21 1.39 19.30
N ALA A 191 5.94 0.16 19.76
CA ALA A 191 4.62 -0.31 20.20
C ALA A 191 3.96 0.52 21.32
N GLY A 192 4.68 1.46 21.93
CA GLY A 192 4.15 2.41 22.91
C GLY A 192 3.73 3.78 22.38
N ARG A 193 3.90 4.12 21.09
CA ARG A 193 3.67 5.49 20.58
C ARG A 193 2.60 5.64 19.49
N ASP A 194 2.28 4.60 18.72
CA ASP A 194 1.21 4.61 17.73
C ASP A 194 0.82 3.17 17.34
N ILE A 195 -0.44 2.97 16.95
CA ILE A 195 -1.02 1.69 16.47
C ILE A 195 -0.24 1.17 15.25
N LEU A 196 0.23 2.08 14.39
CA LEU A 196 0.89 1.78 13.11
C LEU A 196 2.40 1.49 13.22
N GLY A 197 2.92 1.11 14.39
CA GLY A 197 4.35 0.79 14.54
C GLY A 197 4.63 -0.32 15.56
N ALA A 198 3.60 -1.03 16.01
CA ALA A 198 3.74 -2.07 17.02
C ALA A 198 4.58 -3.26 16.53
N LEU A 199 4.49 -3.58 15.23
CA LEU A 199 5.32 -4.58 14.58
C LEU A 199 6.44 -3.93 13.77
N ASP A 200 7.57 -4.62 13.66
CA ASP A 200 8.68 -4.16 12.81
C ASP A 200 8.51 -4.74 11.39
N ALA A 201 7.89 -3.97 10.49
CA ALA A 201 7.68 -4.37 9.10
C ALA A 201 9.01 -4.61 8.35
N SER A 202 10.09 -3.93 8.74
CA SER A 202 11.42 -4.12 8.14
C SER A 202 12.03 -5.47 8.52
N GLU A 203 11.89 -5.90 9.77
CA GLU A 203 12.31 -7.25 10.20
C GLU A 203 11.53 -8.34 9.43
N LEU A 204 10.21 -8.15 9.27
CA LEU A 204 9.35 -9.09 8.54
C LEU A 204 9.64 -9.15 7.03
N THR A 205 10.21 -8.09 6.46
CA THR A 205 10.51 -7.95 5.01
C THR A 205 12.00 -8.02 4.73
N SER A 206 12.78 -8.65 5.61
CA SER A 206 14.23 -8.82 5.45
C SER A 206 14.63 -9.33 4.06
N ALA A 207 15.88 -9.09 3.66
CA ALA A 207 16.39 -9.46 2.34
C ALA A 207 16.07 -10.92 1.96
N ALA A 208 16.27 -11.85 2.89
CA ALA A 208 15.95 -13.26 2.67
C ALA A 208 14.46 -13.52 2.36
N VAL A 209 13.54 -12.79 3.01
CA VAL A 209 12.10 -12.88 2.71
C VAL A 209 11.78 -12.26 1.35
N THR A 210 12.39 -11.12 1.03
CA THR A 210 12.20 -10.44 -0.25
C THR A 210 12.72 -11.27 -1.42
N ASP A 211 13.86 -11.95 -1.26
CA ASP A 211 14.46 -12.81 -2.29
C ASP A 211 13.55 -13.99 -2.63
N LEU A 212 12.81 -14.53 -1.65
CA LEU A 212 11.81 -15.57 -1.91
C LEU A 212 10.65 -15.07 -2.77
N LEU A 213 10.17 -13.86 -2.50
CA LEU A 213 9.12 -13.26 -3.30
C LEU A 213 9.62 -12.99 -4.72
N LYS A 214 10.85 -12.49 -4.87
CA LYS A 214 11.50 -12.25 -6.16
C LYS A 214 11.71 -13.50 -7.01
N ALA A 215 11.81 -14.67 -6.39
CA ALA A 215 11.94 -15.94 -7.08
C ALA A 215 10.63 -16.44 -7.74
N ARG A 216 9.49 -15.82 -7.44
CA ARG A 216 8.21 -16.09 -8.13
C ARG A 216 8.20 -15.45 -9.53
N GLU A 217 7.35 -15.96 -10.40
CA GLU A 217 7.17 -15.42 -11.76
C GLU A 217 6.71 -13.95 -11.73
N ASP A 218 5.79 -13.62 -10.83
CA ASP A 218 5.31 -12.26 -10.59
C ASP A 218 6.25 -11.42 -9.69
N LYS A 219 7.40 -11.99 -9.31
CA LYS A 219 8.40 -11.43 -8.39
C LYS A 219 7.82 -10.90 -7.06
N GLY A 220 6.62 -11.36 -6.70
CA GLY A 220 5.83 -10.86 -5.56
C GLY A 220 5.64 -9.34 -5.56
N VAL A 221 5.50 -8.71 -6.74
CA VAL A 221 5.39 -7.25 -6.86
C VAL A 221 4.23 -6.70 -6.03
N ALA A 222 3.05 -7.32 -6.11
CA ALA A 222 1.87 -6.85 -5.38
C ALA A 222 2.09 -6.85 -3.85
N GLU A 223 2.64 -7.94 -3.30
CA GLU A 223 2.92 -8.06 -1.88
C GLU A 223 4.02 -7.11 -1.41
N ARG A 224 5.07 -6.94 -2.21
CA ARG A 224 6.17 -5.99 -1.93
C ARG A 224 5.71 -4.55 -1.99
N THR A 225 4.87 -4.19 -2.97
CA THR A 225 4.26 -2.85 -3.04
C THR A 225 3.45 -2.58 -1.78
N ALA A 226 2.57 -3.51 -1.38
CA ALA A 226 1.76 -3.36 -0.19
C ALA A 226 2.60 -3.20 1.09
N ALA A 227 3.72 -3.94 1.20
CA ALA A 227 4.68 -3.77 2.30
C ALA A 227 5.36 -2.39 2.28
N SER A 228 5.78 -1.93 1.11
CA SER A 228 6.41 -0.62 0.95
C SER A 228 5.45 0.53 1.27
N ASP A 229 4.16 0.38 0.96
CA ASP A 229 3.13 1.36 1.28
C ASP A 229 2.78 1.37 2.77
N LEU A 230 2.85 0.21 3.44
CA LEU A 230 2.78 0.14 4.89
C LEU A 230 3.95 0.89 5.51
N LYS A 231 5.19 0.53 5.17
CA LYS A 231 6.42 1.20 5.65
C LYS A 231 6.41 2.71 5.41
N ALA A 232 5.88 3.17 4.28
CA ALA A 232 5.75 4.59 3.98
C ALA A 232 4.88 5.31 5.00
N ARG A 233 3.72 4.73 5.35
CA ARG A 233 2.82 5.27 6.38
C ARG A 233 3.46 5.22 7.77
N GLU A 234 4.21 4.17 8.09
CA GLU A 234 4.96 4.09 9.37
C GLU A 234 6.03 5.19 9.46
N ALA A 235 6.76 5.45 8.36
CA ALA A 235 7.77 6.51 8.30
C ALA A 235 7.14 7.90 8.43
N GLU A 236 5.98 8.14 7.79
CA GLU A 236 5.24 9.40 7.91
C GLU A 236 4.75 9.63 9.36
N ALA A 237 4.18 8.61 10.00
CA ALA A 237 3.76 8.68 11.39
C ALA A 237 4.96 8.96 12.32
N ALA A 238 6.09 8.29 12.10
CA ALA A 238 7.32 8.53 12.86
C ALA A 238 7.85 9.96 12.68
N LYS A 239 7.80 10.53 11.47
CA LYS A 239 8.15 11.93 11.23
C LYS A 239 7.28 12.89 12.02
N LYS A 240 5.97 12.67 12.02
CA LYS A 240 5.04 13.51 12.78
C LYS A 240 5.34 13.46 14.28
N ALA A 241 5.60 12.27 14.82
CA ALA A 241 6.00 12.10 16.22
C ALA A 241 7.33 12.80 16.54
N LEU A 242 8.31 12.78 15.60
CA LEU A 242 9.58 13.49 15.75
C LEU A 242 9.40 15.02 15.81
N GLU A 243 8.50 15.58 15.02
CA GLU A 243 8.20 17.03 15.08
C GLU A 243 7.54 17.42 16.40
N GLU A 244 6.63 16.58 16.92
CA GLU A 244 6.03 16.80 18.25
C GLU A 244 7.08 16.71 19.37
N GLU A 245 7.99 15.74 19.31
CA GLU A 245 9.07 15.58 20.30
C GLU A 245 10.08 16.74 20.22
N LYS A 246 10.38 17.22 19.01
CA LYS A 246 11.21 18.41 18.81
C LYS A 246 10.57 19.65 19.43
N ALA A 247 9.27 19.86 19.24
CA ALA A 247 8.55 20.96 19.88
C ALA A 247 8.56 20.84 21.42
N ARG A 248 8.42 19.62 21.96
CA ARG A 248 8.54 19.36 23.41
C ARG A 248 9.93 19.68 23.93
N LEU A 249 10.99 19.28 23.21
CA LEU A 249 12.37 19.58 23.58
C LEU A 249 12.66 21.08 23.54
N GLU A 250 12.11 21.80 22.57
CA GLU A 250 12.20 23.27 22.52
C GLU A 250 11.50 23.95 23.69
N ALA A 251 10.33 23.46 24.10
CA ALA A 251 9.64 23.93 25.30
C ALA A 251 10.45 23.62 26.58
N GLN A 252 11.03 22.43 26.68
CA GLN A 252 11.91 22.04 27.79
C GLN A 252 13.13 22.95 27.87
N ARG A 253 13.77 23.26 26.74
CA ARG A 253 14.91 24.21 26.66
C ARG A 253 14.57 25.59 27.20
N LYS A 254 13.39 26.12 26.87
CA LYS A 254 12.92 27.42 27.41
C LYS A 254 12.76 27.35 28.93
N ALA A 255 12.15 26.29 29.44
CA ALA A 255 12.00 26.09 30.88
C ALA A 255 13.35 25.88 31.60
N THR A 256 14.32 25.21 30.98
CA THR A 256 15.68 25.07 31.51
C THR A 256 16.38 26.43 31.58
N ALA A 257 16.21 27.29 30.57
CA ALA A 257 16.79 28.64 30.57
C ALA A 257 16.20 29.55 31.67
N GLU A 258 14.88 29.45 31.93
CA GLU A 258 14.23 30.14 33.05
C GLU A 258 14.76 29.63 34.40
N GLN A 259 14.91 28.32 34.55
CA GLN A 259 15.49 27.71 35.75
C GLN A 259 16.95 28.15 35.95
N GLU A 260 17.74 28.28 34.87
CA GLU A 260 19.11 28.76 34.94
C GLU A 260 19.18 30.21 35.46
N ALA A 261 18.26 31.07 35.01
CA ALA A 261 18.14 32.42 35.51
C ALA A 261 17.76 32.45 37.00
N ALA A 262 16.81 31.60 37.42
CA ALA A 262 16.40 31.46 38.82
C ALA A 262 17.54 30.96 39.73
N ALA A 263 18.29 29.96 39.29
CA ALA A 263 19.44 29.44 40.03
C ALA A 263 20.55 30.49 40.18
N LYS A 264 20.84 31.25 39.11
CA LYS A 264 21.80 32.37 39.18
C LYS A 264 21.35 33.48 40.14
N ALA A 265 20.05 33.82 40.13
CA ALA A 265 19.50 34.82 41.04
C ALA A 265 19.55 34.36 42.51
N ALA A 266 19.19 33.10 42.78
CA ALA A 266 19.26 32.51 44.12
C ALA A 266 20.70 32.46 44.65
N GLN A 267 21.66 32.09 43.80
CA GLN A 267 23.09 32.09 44.16
C GLN A 267 23.59 33.52 44.48
N ALA A 268 23.24 34.50 43.65
CA ALA A 268 23.64 35.90 43.88
C ALA A 268 23.07 36.47 45.19
N GLU A 269 21.82 36.15 45.55
CA GLU A 269 21.23 36.59 46.82
C GLU A 269 21.86 35.87 48.02
N ALA A 270 22.17 34.58 47.91
CA ALA A 270 22.90 33.85 48.95
C ALA A 270 24.28 34.47 49.22
N ASP A 271 25.03 34.79 48.17
CA ASP A 271 26.35 35.44 48.28
C ASP A 271 26.25 36.83 48.92
N ARG A 272 25.23 37.61 48.55
CA ARG A 272 24.96 38.93 49.13
C ARG A 272 24.61 38.89 50.61
N LEU A 273 23.71 37.99 51.02
CA LEU A 273 23.31 37.84 52.43
C LEU A 273 24.46 37.32 53.31
N LYS A 274 25.31 36.46 52.74
CA LYS A 274 26.52 35.97 53.39
C LYS A 274 27.55 37.09 53.59
N ALA A 275 27.77 37.93 52.58
CA ALA A 275 28.65 39.10 52.69
C ALA A 275 28.13 40.15 53.70
N ALA A 276 26.81 40.27 53.85
CA ALA A 276 26.17 41.15 54.81
C ALA A 276 26.11 40.60 56.26
N GLY A 277 26.52 39.35 56.50
CA GLY A 277 26.45 38.72 57.83
C GLY A 277 25.01 38.48 58.32
N SER A 278 24.04 38.36 57.42
CA SER A 278 22.62 38.14 57.78
C SER A 278 22.39 36.74 58.36
N ALA A 279 21.52 36.65 59.37
CA ALA A 279 21.05 35.37 59.93
C ALA A 279 20.27 34.52 58.89
N GLU A 280 19.79 35.13 57.81
CA GLU A 280 19.04 34.46 56.72
C GLU A 280 19.95 33.80 55.68
N ALA A 281 21.26 34.05 55.73
CA ALA A 281 22.23 33.54 54.74
C ALA A 281 22.22 32.00 54.63
N ALA A 282 21.99 31.30 55.74
CA ALA A 282 21.90 29.83 55.74
C ALA A 282 20.71 29.31 54.92
N LYS A 283 19.54 29.97 55.02
CA LYS A 283 18.34 29.60 54.25
C LYS A 283 18.49 29.92 52.77
N ALA A 284 19.09 31.07 52.45
CA ALA A 284 19.36 31.45 51.06
C ALA A 284 20.36 30.50 50.38
N GLN A 285 21.38 30.01 51.11
CA GLN A 285 22.31 29.01 50.60
C GLN A 285 21.64 27.66 50.31
N GLU A 286 20.69 27.24 51.15
CA GLU A 286 19.92 26.01 50.95
C GLU A 286 19.01 26.12 49.71
N GLU A 287 18.35 27.27 49.52
CA GLU A 287 17.55 27.55 48.32
C GLU A 287 18.40 27.56 47.04
N ALA A 288 19.56 28.24 47.07
CA ALA A 288 20.48 28.26 45.93
C ALA A 288 20.94 26.84 45.54
N LYS A 289 21.21 25.99 46.54
CA LYS A 289 21.55 24.58 46.31
C LYS A 289 20.38 23.82 45.68
N ARG A 290 19.15 23.98 46.18
CA ARG A 290 17.96 23.34 45.61
C ARG A 290 17.75 23.73 44.14
N GLN A 291 17.85 25.02 43.83
CA GLN A 291 17.72 25.52 42.46
C GLN A 291 18.81 24.97 41.53
N ALA A 292 20.04 24.84 42.03
CA ALA A 292 21.16 24.24 41.29
C ALA A 292 20.96 22.74 41.03
N ASP A 293 20.49 21.99 42.03
CA ASP A 293 20.19 20.55 41.89
C ASP A 293 19.04 20.32 40.89
N GLU A 294 17.98 21.14 40.94
CA GLU A 294 16.88 21.11 39.96
C GLU A 294 17.33 21.47 38.53
N LEU A 295 18.21 22.48 38.39
CA LEU A 295 18.79 22.84 37.10
C LEU A 295 19.63 21.68 36.53
N ALA A 296 20.47 21.06 37.35
CA ALA A 296 21.30 19.93 36.93
C ALA A 296 20.43 18.73 36.48
N ALA A 297 19.34 18.43 37.20
CA ALA A 297 18.39 17.39 36.82
C ALA A 297 17.70 17.70 35.47
N ARG A 298 17.25 18.94 35.25
CA ARG A 298 16.63 19.37 33.99
C ARG A 298 17.60 19.32 32.81
N GLN A 299 18.84 19.78 33.00
CA GLN A 299 19.89 19.72 31.98
C GLN A 299 20.24 18.27 31.61
N ALA A 300 20.28 17.36 32.59
CA ALA A 300 20.50 15.93 32.33
C ALA A 300 19.35 15.31 31.52
N GLN A 301 18.09 15.63 31.86
CA GLN A 301 16.92 15.17 31.11
C GLN A 301 16.90 15.73 29.68
N GLU A 302 17.20 17.02 29.51
CA GLU A 302 17.25 17.66 28.20
C GLU A 302 18.33 17.04 27.31
N LYS A 303 19.52 16.77 27.85
CA LYS A 303 20.61 16.11 27.13
C LYS A 303 20.19 14.70 26.68
N ALA A 304 19.60 13.91 27.57
CA ALA A 304 19.11 12.57 27.24
C ALA A 304 18.01 12.59 26.17
N ALA A 305 17.08 13.54 26.26
CA ALA A 305 16.03 13.74 25.26
C ALA A 305 16.60 14.17 23.90
N ALA A 306 17.59 15.08 23.89
CA ALA A 306 18.25 15.53 22.67
C ALA A 306 19.04 14.40 21.97
N GLU A 307 19.75 13.57 22.73
CA GLU A 307 20.47 12.40 22.19
C GLU A 307 19.50 11.37 21.60
N LYS A 308 18.38 11.10 22.30
CA LYS A 308 17.32 10.21 21.83
C LYS A 308 16.67 10.74 20.55
N LEU A 309 16.31 12.02 20.52
CA LEU A 309 15.71 12.67 19.34
C LEU A 309 16.64 12.58 18.13
N ALA A 310 17.93 12.85 18.31
CA ALA A 310 18.91 12.75 17.23
C ALA A 310 19.07 11.32 16.69
N ALA A 311 19.04 10.31 17.58
CA ALA A 311 19.09 8.91 17.20
C ALA A 311 17.83 8.48 16.41
N GLU A 312 16.64 8.90 16.85
CA GLU A 312 15.38 8.60 16.17
C GLU A 312 15.27 9.32 14.82
N GLN A 313 15.70 10.58 14.72
CA GLN A 313 15.78 11.32 13.45
C GLN A 313 16.67 10.60 12.43
N LYS A 314 17.84 10.13 12.87
CA LYS A 314 18.73 9.36 12.00
C LYS A 314 18.08 8.04 11.56
N ALA A 315 17.46 7.31 12.47
CA ALA A 315 16.80 6.04 12.15
C ALA A 315 15.65 6.22 11.14
N VAL A 316 14.84 7.26 11.28
CA VAL A 316 13.79 7.58 10.31
C VAL A 316 14.39 7.95 8.96
N ALA A 317 15.42 8.81 8.92
CA ALA A 317 16.07 9.20 7.67
C ALA A 317 16.71 8.00 6.94
N ASP A 318 17.29 7.04 7.67
CA ASP A 318 17.86 5.83 7.09
C ASP A 318 16.75 4.91 6.52
N ARG A 319 15.64 4.73 7.25
CA ARG A 319 14.46 3.99 6.76
C ARG A 319 13.87 4.57 5.49
N GLU A 320 13.81 5.89 5.36
CA GLU A 320 13.29 6.53 4.15
C GLU A 320 14.18 6.28 2.93
N LYS A 321 15.50 6.28 3.12
CA LYS A 321 16.44 5.94 2.03
C LYS A 321 16.29 4.49 1.60
N GLU A 322 16.16 3.57 2.56
CA GLU A 322 15.91 2.16 2.27
C GLU A 322 14.58 1.97 1.53
N LEU A 323 13.52 2.64 1.98
CA LEU A 323 12.21 2.58 1.35
C LEU A 323 12.22 3.16 -0.07
N ALA A 324 12.94 4.26 -0.31
CA ALA A 324 13.09 4.83 -1.64
C ALA A 324 13.81 3.86 -2.60
N ALA A 325 14.87 3.19 -2.12
CA ALA A 325 15.57 2.18 -2.89
C ALA A 325 14.67 0.95 -3.18
N GLU A 326 13.92 0.48 -2.18
CA GLU A 326 12.98 -0.62 -2.31
C GLU A 326 11.88 -0.31 -3.33
N LYS A 327 11.27 0.88 -3.28
CA LYS A 327 10.26 1.32 -4.25
C LYS A 327 10.84 1.40 -5.67
N ALA A 328 12.05 1.93 -5.83
CA ALA A 328 12.71 1.97 -7.14
C ALA A 328 12.96 0.57 -7.72
N GLU A 329 13.34 -0.41 -6.89
CA GLU A 329 13.50 -1.81 -7.31
C GLU A 329 12.16 -2.47 -7.64
N ILE A 330 11.09 -2.19 -6.89
CA ILE A 330 9.73 -2.66 -7.19
C ILE A 330 9.27 -2.14 -8.55
N GLU A 331 9.46 -0.85 -8.84
CA GLU A 331 9.06 -0.27 -10.14
C GLU A 331 9.86 -0.85 -11.31
N LYS A 332 11.16 -1.11 -11.13
CA LYS A 332 11.95 -1.83 -12.14
C LYS A 332 11.42 -3.24 -12.38
N ASP A 333 11.08 -3.96 -11.32
CA ASP A 333 10.52 -5.32 -11.43
C ASP A 333 9.15 -5.32 -12.10
N LYS A 334 8.29 -4.36 -11.76
CA LYS A 334 6.98 -4.13 -12.40
C LYS A 334 7.14 -3.87 -13.89
N ALA A 335 8.04 -2.95 -14.27
CA ALA A 335 8.34 -2.66 -15.67
C ALA A 335 8.90 -3.87 -16.43
N ALA A 336 9.77 -4.66 -15.79
CA ALA A 336 10.32 -5.87 -16.38
C ALA A 336 9.24 -6.95 -16.63
N ILE A 337 8.29 -7.11 -15.69
CA ILE A 337 7.16 -8.02 -15.85
C ILE A 337 6.26 -7.56 -17.00
N GLU A 338 5.88 -6.28 -17.04
CA GLU A 338 5.05 -5.72 -18.12
C GLU A 338 5.73 -5.81 -19.51
N ALA A 339 7.06 -5.66 -19.55
CA ALA A 339 7.84 -5.83 -20.77
C ALA A 339 7.95 -7.30 -21.22
N ALA A 340 7.95 -8.24 -20.27
CA ALA A 340 8.02 -9.67 -20.54
C ALA A 340 6.66 -10.27 -20.97
N LYS A 341 5.54 -9.57 -20.72
CA LYS A 341 4.20 -10.04 -21.14
C LYS A 341 4.11 -10.21 -22.66
N THR A 342 3.67 -11.38 -23.11
CA THR A 342 3.42 -11.66 -24.53
C THR A 342 2.16 -10.95 -25.05
N PRO A 343 2.00 -10.75 -26.38
CA PRO A 343 0.77 -10.22 -26.95
C PRO A 343 -0.48 -11.01 -26.54
N GLU A 344 -0.38 -12.33 -26.42
CA GLU A 344 -1.48 -13.20 -25.99
C GLU A 344 -1.84 -12.94 -24.53
N GLN A 345 -0.86 -12.76 -23.64
CA GLN A 345 -1.11 -12.43 -22.24
C GLN A 345 -1.76 -11.05 -22.10
N LYS A 346 -1.33 -10.05 -22.87
CA LYS A 346 -1.95 -8.71 -22.89
C LYS A 346 -3.38 -8.75 -23.42
N ALA A 347 -3.63 -9.53 -24.48
CA ALA A 347 -4.98 -9.72 -25.02
C ALA A 347 -5.90 -10.45 -24.03
N ALA A 348 -5.39 -11.47 -23.33
CA ALA A 348 -6.14 -12.19 -22.31
C ALA A 348 -6.48 -11.30 -21.10
N GLU A 349 -5.55 -10.45 -20.65
CA GLU A 349 -5.82 -9.48 -19.57
C GLU A 349 -6.88 -8.46 -19.99
N LEU A 350 -6.79 -7.93 -21.21
CA LEU A 350 -7.79 -7.00 -21.73
C LEU A 350 -9.17 -7.67 -21.84
N ALA A 351 -9.24 -8.89 -22.38
CA ALA A 351 -10.49 -9.64 -22.48
C ALA A 351 -11.10 -9.97 -21.09
N ALA A 352 -10.25 -10.23 -20.09
CA ALA A 352 -10.71 -10.44 -18.71
C ALA A 352 -11.30 -9.15 -18.12
N ARG A 353 -10.64 -7.99 -18.34
CA ARG A 353 -11.15 -6.67 -17.92
C ARG A 353 -12.47 -6.34 -18.63
N GLU A 354 -12.58 -6.61 -19.93
CA GLU A 354 -13.82 -6.45 -20.70
C GLU A 354 -14.97 -7.27 -20.12
N ALA A 355 -14.72 -8.54 -19.83
CA ALA A 355 -15.73 -9.42 -19.23
C ALA A 355 -16.17 -8.93 -17.83
N GLU A 356 -15.25 -8.35 -17.06
CA GLU A 356 -15.56 -7.78 -15.75
C GLU A 356 -16.38 -6.49 -15.86
N VAL A 357 -16.02 -5.58 -16.79
CA VAL A 357 -16.82 -4.38 -17.08
C VAL A 357 -18.23 -4.77 -17.50
N ALA A 358 -18.38 -5.74 -18.41
CA ALA A 358 -19.70 -6.20 -18.87
C ALA A 358 -20.56 -6.76 -17.73
N LYS A 359 -19.97 -7.60 -16.86
CA LYS A 359 -20.68 -8.11 -15.66
C LYS A 359 -21.11 -6.99 -14.72
N ARG A 360 -20.26 -5.99 -14.60
CA ARG A 360 -20.45 -4.84 -13.74
C ARG A 360 -21.53 -3.89 -14.27
N GLU A 361 -21.57 -3.64 -15.59
CA GLU A 361 -22.68 -2.94 -16.25
C GLU A 361 -24.00 -3.68 -16.08
N GLU A 362 -24.00 -5.02 -16.22
CA GLU A 362 -25.19 -5.85 -16.02
C GLU A 362 -25.69 -5.78 -14.57
N ALA A 363 -24.79 -5.89 -13.59
CA ALA A 363 -25.12 -5.79 -12.16
C ALA A 363 -25.62 -4.38 -11.79
N ALA A 364 -25.01 -3.32 -12.34
CA ALA A 364 -25.48 -1.95 -12.16
C ALA A 364 -26.88 -1.74 -12.75
N ARG A 365 -27.16 -2.30 -13.94
CA ARG A 365 -28.50 -2.26 -14.56
C ARG A 365 -29.56 -2.98 -13.72
N LYS A 366 -29.19 -4.03 -12.98
CA LYS A 366 -30.06 -4.74 -12.04
C LYS A 366 -30.17 -4.05 -10.66
N GLY A 367 -29.41 -2.97 -10.43
CA GLY A 367 -29.34 -2.27 -9.15
C GLY A 367 -28.60 -3.06 -8.05
N GLU A 368 -27.80 -4.06 -8.44
CA GLU A 368 -27.04 -4.93 -7.51
C GLU A 368 -25.73 -4.27 -7.03
N THR A 369 -25.20 -3.33 -7.81
CA THR A 369 -23.98 -2.56 -7.49
C THR A 369 -24.08 -1.17 -8.09
N ASP A 370 -23.23 -0.24 -7.65
CA ASP A 370 -23.09 1.07 -8.25
C ASP A 370 -22.21 1.03 -9.52
N SER A 371 -22.53 1.85 -10.53
CA SER A 371 -21.76 2.02 -11.77
C SER A 371 -20.42 2.73 -11.57
N SER A 372 -20.04 3.00 -10.34
CA SER A 372 -18.70 3.45 -9.93
C SER A 372 -17.89 2.35 -9.22
N ILE A 373 -18.45 1.16 -8.97
CA ILE A 373 -17.74 0.01 -8.39
C ILE A 373 -17.18 -0.89 -9.49
N TYR A 374 -15.87 -1.16 -9.51
CA TYR A 374 -15.19 -2.07 -10.44
C TYR A 374 -14.02 -2.77 -9.74
N GLY A 375 -13.82 -4.09 -9.92
CA GLY A 375 -12.73 -4.80 -9.22
C GLY A 375 -12.82 -4.81 -7.70
N GLY A 376 -14.02 -4.69 -7.12
CA GLY A 376 -14.21 -4.49 -5.67
C GLY A 376 -13.72 -3.12 -5.15
N LYS A 377 -13.38 -2.21 -6.06
CA LYS A 377 -12.99 -0.83 -5.78
C LYS A 377 -14.14 0.10 -6.16
N LEU A 378 -14.53 0.97 -5.25
CA LEU A 378 -15.36 2.13 -5.51
C LEU A 378 -14.47 3.27 -6.02
N TYR A 379 -14.67 3.67 -7.26
CA TYR A 379 -14.08 4.90 -7.79
C TYR A 379 -14.98 6.06 -7.39
N TYR A 380 -14.42 7.07 -6.75
CA TYR A 380 -15.21 8.14 -6.19
C TYR A 380 -14.62 9.49 -6.56
N MET A 381 -15.43 10.34 -7.18
CA MET A 381 -15.06 11.72 -7.45
C MET A 381 -15.40 12.59 -6.24
N LYS A 382 -14.37 13.01 -5.52
CA LYS A 382 -14.53 13.90 -4.36
C LYS A 382 -14.40 15.35 -4.82
N ILE A 383 -15.48 16.12 -4.64
CA ILE A 383 -15.46 17.57 -4.81
C ILE A 383 -14.60 18.20 -3.71
N LYS A 384 -13.53 18.90 -4.10
CA LYS A 384 -12.68 19.69 -3.18
C LYS A 384 -13.19 21.10 -3.07
N GLU A 385 -13.50 21.72 -4.20
CA GLU A 385 -13.92 23.10 -4.31
C GLU A 385 -14.88 23.27 -5.48
N TYR A 386 -15.90 24.10 -5.27
CA TYR A 386 -16.77 24.58 -6.34
C TYR A 386 -16.30 25.96 -6.78
N LEU A 387 -16.01 26.10 -8.07
CA LEU A 387 -15.65 27.33 -8.71
C LEU A 387 -16.89 27.90 -9.45
N ALA A 388 -16.91 29.21 -9.69
CA ALA A 388 -18.05 29.87 -10.33
C ALA A 388 -18.35 29.28 -11.71
N GLY A 389 -19.63 29.23 -12.10
CA GLY A 389 -20.05 28.79 -13.44
C GLY A 389 -20.17 27.27 -13.65
N GLY A 390 -20.05 26.46 -12.59
CA GLY A 390 -20.16 25.00 -12.69
C GLY A 390 -18.82 24.29 -12.90
N HIS A 391 -17.72 24.98 -12.64
CA HIS A 391 -16.39 24.38 -12.59
C HIS A 391 -16.14 23.76 -11.21
N TYR A 392 -15.48 22.61 -11.18
CA TYR A 392 -15.08 21.95 -9.94
C TYR A 392 -13.57 21.79 -9.89
N ASN A 393 -13.05 21.63 -8.68
CA ASN A 393 -11.75 21.03 -8.44
C ASN A 393 -11.99 19.71 -7.72
N ASN A 394 -11.65 18.59 -8.36
CA ASN A 394 -11.95 17.25 -7.86
C ASN A 394 -10.67 16.47 -7.56
N ASP A 395 -10.76 15.57 -6.58
CA ASP A 395 -9.84 14.44 -6.44
C ASP A 395 -10.56 13.18 -6.93
N MET A 396 -9.91 12.34 -7.73
CA MET A 396 -10.37 10.96 -7.93
C MET A 396 -9.82 10.08 -6.80
N LEU A 397 -10.69 9.28 -6.21
CA LEU A 397 -10.35 8.36 -5.13
C LEU A 397 -10.65 6.92 -5.55
N ILE A 398 -9.81 5.99 -5.09
CA ILE A 398 -10.12 4.57 -5.06
C ILE A 398 -10.42 4.22 -3.61
N ILE A 399 -11.60 3.66 -3.36
CA ILE A 399 -12.06 3.22 -2.04
C ILE A 399 -12.33 1.72 -2.14
N ASN A 400 -12.04 0.94 -1.11
CA ASN A 400 -12.49 -0.45 -1.08
C ASN A 400 -14.02 -0.48 -0.92
N ALA A 401 -14.76 -1.03 -1.89
CA ALA A 401 -16.22 -1.01 -1.87
C ALA A 401 -16.82 -1.80 -0.70
N ALA A 402 -16.12 -2.84 -0.22
CA ALA A 402 -16.60 -3.67 0.89
C ALA A 402 -16.30 -3.07 2.28
N THR A 403 -15.18 -2.34 2.42
CA THR A 403 -14.73 -1.84 3.73
C THR A 403 -14.84 -0.33 3.91
N GLY A 404 -15.04 0.44 2.83
CA GLY A 404 -15.06 1.90 2.86
C GLY A 404 -13.69 2.55 3.10
N VAL A 405 -12.60 1.77 3.11
CA VAL A 405 -11.24 2.28 3.35
C VAL A 405 -10.71 2.93 2.07
N LEU A 406 -10.20 4.16 2.18
CA LEU A 406 -9.50 4.84 1.11
C LEU A 406 -8.23 4.04 0.73
N ILE A 407 -8.15 3.61 -0.53
CA ILE A 407 -7.01 2.89 -1.10
C ILE A 407 -6.00 3.89 -1.67
N LEU A 408 -6.48 4.83 -2.49
CA LEU A 408 -5.62 5.74 -3.24
C LEU A 408 -6.37 7.03 -3.55
N LYS A 409 -5.62 8.13 -3.68
CA LYS A 409 -6.08 9.41 -4.16
C LYS A 409 -5.23 9.79 -5.38
N SER A 410 -5.86 10.32 -6.43
CA SER A 410 -5.15 10.81 -7.61
C SER A 410 -4.19 11.94 -7.25
N GLU A 411 -2.98 11.89 -7.82
CA GLU A 411 -2.07 13.03 -7.83
C GLU A 411 -2.52 14.12 -8.80
N GLU A 412 -3.39 13.76 -9.75
CA GLU A 412 -4.01 14.68 -10.68
C GLU A 412 -4.88 15.71 -9.95
N SER A 413 -4.56 16.99 -10.13
CA SER A 413 -5.23 18.10 -9.46
C SER A 413 -6.09 18.96 -10.39
N ASP A 414 -6.06 18.70 -11.70
CA ASP A 414 -6.73 19.50 -12.73
C ASP A 414 -8.08 18.90 -13.20
N ILE A 415 -8.62 17.94 -12.44
CA ILE A 415 -9.92 17.32 -12.72
C ILE A 415 -11.03 18.30 -12.36
N CYS A 416 -11.86 18.64 -13.34
CA CYS A 416 -12.86 19.71 -13.21
C CYS A 416 -14.25 19.37 -13.74
N GLY A 417 -14.39 18.27 -14.49
CA GLY A 417 -15.70 17.71 -14.83
C GLY A 417 -16.46 17.25 -13.59
N HIS A 418 -17.78 17.33 -13.65
CA HIS A 418 -18.67 16.89 -12.57
C HIS A 418 -19.07 15.41 -12.68
N GLU A 419 -18.78 14.77 -13.81
CA GLU A 419 -19.05 13.36 -14.08
C GLU A 419 -17.78 12.65 -14.53
N PHE A 420 -17.76 11.34 -14.29
CA PHE A 420 -16.76 10.41 -14.80
C PHE A 420 -17.45 9.09 -15.15
N ASP A 421 -16.78 8.29 -15.96
CA ASP A 421 -17.18 6.91 -16.16
C ASP A 421 -15.94 6.02 -16.25
N LEU A 422 -16.16 4.73 -16.09
CA LEU A 422 -15.12 3.71 -16.08
C LEU A 422 -15.13 2.93 -17.36
N PHE A 423 -13.93 2.68 -17.85
CA PHE A 423 -13.66 2.00 -19.09
C PHE A 423 -12.67 0.85 -18.84
N LYS A 424 -12.62 -0.17 -19.71
CA LYS A 424 -11.74 -1.34 -19.53
C LYS A 424 -10.26 -0.98 -19.35
N SER A 425 -9.83 0.15 -19.90
CA SER A 425 -8.45 0.63 -19.81
C SER A 425 -8.24 1.76 -18.79
N GLY A 426 -9.28 2.32 -18.16
CA GLY A 426 -9.10 3.48 -17.28
C GLY A 426 -10.36 4.13 -16.73
N VAL A 427 -10.18 5.14 -15.89
CA VAL A 427 -11.22 6.10 -15.49
C VAL A 427 -11.19 7.28 -16.45
N VAL A 428 -12.32 7.61 -17.06
CA VAL A 428 -12.44 8.75 -17.98
C VAL A 428 -13.01 9.93 -17.22
N VAL A 429 -12.26 11.03 -17.19
CA VAL A 429 -12.63 12.29 -16.53
C VAL A 429 -12.47 13.47 -17.49
N ILE A 430 -12.99 14.63 -17.12
CA ILE A 430 -12.68 15.90 -17.80
C ILE A 430 -11.68 16.68 -16.94
N SER A 431 -10.54 17.02 -17.53
CA SER A 431 -9.54 17.90 -16.89
C SER A 431 -9.24 19.14 -17.72
N HIS A 432 -8.62 20.15 -17.13
CA HIS A 432 -8.23 21.39 -17.80
C HIS A 432 -6.70 21.50 -17.98
N LYS A 433 -6.24 22.27 -18.97
CA LYS A 433 -4.82 22.63 -19.14
C LYS A 433 -4.60 24.11 -18.83
N GLY A 434 -3.92 24.40 -17.73
CA GLY A 434 -3.59 25.77 -17.34
C GLY A 434 -4.68 26.40 -16.48
N ASP A 435 -5.30 27.49 -16.94
CA ASP A 435 -6.39 28.14 -16.20
C ASP A 435 -7.75 27.43 -16.41
N HIS A 436 -8.72 27.73 -15.54
CA HIS A 436 -10.08 27.16 -15.60
C HIS A 436 -10.97 27.79 -16.68
N GLN A 437 -10.44 28.70 -17.51
CA GLN A 437 -11.24 29.46 -18.47
C GLN A 437 -11.24 28.84 -19.87
N LEU A 438 -10.14 28.20 -20.29
CA LEU A 438 -10.02 27.57 -21.61
C LEU A 438 -9.25 26.23 -21.53
N GLY A 439 -9.57 25.30 -22.44
CA GLY A 439 -8.79 24.06 -22.63
C GLY A 439 -9.18 22.91 -21.69
N HIS A 440 -10.43 22.45 -21.77
CA HIS A 440 -10.91 21.25 -21.10
C HIS A 440 -10.85 20.06 -22.06
N TYR A 441 -10.42 18.89 -21.59
CA TYR A 441 -10.18 17.70 -22.40
C TYR A 441 -10.63 16.44 -21.67
N LEU A 442 -10.95 15.39 -22.42
CA LEU A 442 -11.04 14.04 -21.86
C LEU A 442 -9.64 13.63 -21.40
N THR A 443 -9.57 13.02 -20.22
CA THR A 443 -8.34 12.47 -19.64
C THR A 443 -8.61 11.06 -19.16
N LEU A 444 -7.70 10.13 -19.50
CA LEU A 444 -7.76 8.73 -19.08
C LEU A 444 -6.79 8.51 -17.93
N LEU A 445 -7.32 8.06 -16.79
CA LEU A 445 -6.54 7.68 -15.62
C LEU A 445 -6.45 6.16 -15.52
N ASN A 446 -5.33 5.65 -15.01
CA ASN A 446 -5.14 4.22 -14.79
C ASN A 446 -6.08 3.70 -13.69
N LEU A 447 -6.69 2.53 -13.89
CA LEU A 447 -7.62 1.90 -12.93
C LEU A 447 -6.96 1.55 -11.58
N ASP A 448 -5.65 1.32 -11.56
CA ASP A 448 -4.95 0.80 -10.39
C ASP A 448 -4.29 1.90 -9.55
N ASP A 449 -3.71 2.91 -10.19
CA ASP A 449 -2.94 3.96 -9.52
C ASP A 449 -3.42 5.39 -9.84
N LEU A 450 -4.49 5.56 -10.62
CA LEU A 450 -5.03 6.86 -11.06
C LEU A 450 -4.01 7.77 -11.75
N THR A 451 -2.89 7.24 -12.23
CA THR A 451 -1.93 8.02 -13.02
C THR A 451 -2.50 8.35 -14.39
N ARG A 452 -2.18 9.54 -14.90
CA ARG A 452 -2.59 9.98 -16.24
C ARG A 452 -1.96 9.10 -17.31
N MET A 453 -2.80 8.39 -18.05
CA MET A 453 -2.38 7.55 -19.17
C MET A 453 -2.38 8.32 -20.49
N ALA A 454 -3.39 9.16 -20.71
CA ALA A 454 -3.52 9.95 -21.93
C ALA A 454 -4.43 11.17 -21.72
N VAL A 455 -4.38 12.11 -22.66
CA VAL A 455 -5.27 13.28 -22.73
C VAL A 455 -5.73 13.46 -24.17
N GLY A 456 -7.02 13.66 -24.37
CA GLY A 456 -7.62 13.94 -25.68
C GLY A 456 -7.19 15.28 -26.27
N GLU A 457 -7.45 15.45 -27.57
CA GLU A 457 -7.07 16.66 -28.33
C GLU A 457 -8.23 17.64 -28.52
N ASP A 458 -9.47 17.15 -28.43
CA ASP A 458 -10.66 17.95 -28.64
C ASP A 458 -11.07 18.70 -27.38
N MET A 459 -11.45 19.97 -27.54
CA MET A 459 -12.00 20.76 -26.45
C MET A 459 -13.38 20.22 -26.07
N ILE A 460 -13.55 19.93 -24.79
CA ILE A 460 -14.78 19.40 -24.22
C ILE A 460 -15.49 20.51 -23.45
N PHE A 461 -16.81 20.50 -23.49
CA PHE A 461 -17.59 21.37 -22.62
C PHE A 461 -17.42 20.88 -21.17
N TYR A 462 -16.99 21.75 -20.26
CA TYR A 462 -16.56 21.34 -18.91
C TYR A 462 -17.69 20.77 -18.02
N ARG A 463 -18.95 21.10 -18.32
CA ARG A 463 -20.14 20.47 -17.70
C ARG A 463 -20.73 19.34 -18.54
N SER A 464 -20.02 18.87 -19.56
CA SER A 464 -20.42 17.68 -20.28
C SER A 464 -20.55 16.50 -19.32
N PHE A 465 -21.50 15.62 -19.62
CA PHE A 465 -21.43 14.24 -19.14
C PHE A 465 -20.17 13.55 -19.68
N VAL A 466 -19.82 12.43 -19.06
CA VAL A 466 -18.87 11.45 -19.61
C VAL A 466 -19.58 10.11 -19.55
N GLU A 467 -19.95 9.56 -20.71
CA GLU A 467 -20.65 8.28 -20.75
C GLU A 467 -19.84 7.26 -21.55
N VAL A 468 -19.57 6.11 -20.93
CA VAL A 468 -18.97 4.96 -21.57
C VAL A 468 -20.06 3.97 -21.97
N ARG A 469 -20.03 3.53 -23.22
CA ARG A 469 -20.87 2.44 -23.72
C ARG A 469 -20.08 1.53 -24.65
N GLU A 470 -19.97 0.26 -24.28
CA GLU A 470 -19.12 -0.71 -24.96
C GLU A 470 -17.68 -0.16 -25.06
N ASP A 471 -17.17 0.07 -26.27
CA ASP A 471 -15.80 0.53 -26.53
C ASP A 471 -15.70 2.03 -26.86
N PHE A 472 -16.75 2.80 -26.57
CA PHE A 472 -16.83 4.21 -26.96
C PHE A 472 -17.16 5.13 -25.79
N ILE A 473 -16.54 6.31 -25.84
CA ILE A 473 -16.76 7.41 -24.91
C ILE A 473 -17.60 8.47 -25.63
N TYR A 474 -18.62 9.00 -24.95
CA TYR A 474 -19.47 10.07 -25.44
C TYR A 474 -19.33 11.30 -24.55
N ALA A 475 -19.11 12.47 -25.17
CA ALA A 475 -19.00 13.75 -24.49
C ALA A 475 -19.34 14.90 -25.44
N ILE A 476 -19.67 16.06 -24.89
CA ILE A 476 -19.99 17.28 -25.63
C ILE A 476 -18.70 18.01 -26.00
N VAL A 477 -18.45 18.09 -27.30
CA VAL A 477 -17.35 18.87 -27.89
C VAL A 477 -17.73 20.35 -27.89
N ASN A 478 -16.83 21.19 -27.38
CA ASN A 478 -16.89 22.63 -27.46
C ASN A 478 -16.11 23.11 -28.69
N ALA A 479 -16.82 23.32 -29.79
CA ALA A 479 -16.26 23.85 -31.03
C ALA A 479 -16.43 25.38 -31.10
N LYS A 480 -15.72 26.03 -32.03
CA LYS A 480 -15.75 27.50 -32.17
C LYS A 480 -17.13 28.07 -32.45
N ASP A 481 -17.99 27.27 -33.10
CA ASP A 481 -19.28 27.72 -33.58
C ASP A 481 -20.46 27.13 -32.77
N GLY A 482 -20.21 26.22 -31.83
CA GLY A 482 -21.26 25.65 -30.99
C GLY A 482 -20.84 24.34 -30.32
N TYR A 483 -21.81 23.68 -29.69
CA TYR A 483 -21.63 22.39 -29.04
C TYR A 483 -22.10 21.24 -29.93
N TYR A 484 -21.36 20.13 -29.89
CA TYR A 484 -21.65 18.95 -30.69
C TYR A 484 -21.48 17.68 -29.85
N LEU A 485 -22.23 16.63 -30.14
CA LEU A 485 -21.97 15.33 -29.54
C LEU A 485 -20.73 14.71 -30.21
N GLY A 486 -19.71 14.41 -29.43
CA GLY A 486 -18.54 13.64 -29.87
C GLY A 486 -18.64 12.17 -29.45
N LYS A 487 -18.16 11.29 -30.33
CA LYS A 487 -17.89 9.88 -30.05
C LYS A 487 -16.40 9.63 -30.17
N PHE A 488 -15.80 9.08 -29.13
CA PHE A 488 -14.36 8.85 -29.02
C PHE A 488 -14.07 7.36 -28.81
N ASN A 489 -12.91 6.92 -29.29
CA ASN A 489 -12.41 5.58 -29.00
C ASN A 489 -11.65 5.54 -27.65
N VAL A 490 -11.13 4.36 -27.33
CA VAL A 490 -10.37 4.07 -26.11
C VAL A 490 -9.10 4.91 -25.91
N ASP A 491 -8.56 5.45 -27.00
CA ASP A 491 -7.38 6.32 -27.00
C ASP A 491 -7.77 7.81 -26.90
N MET A 492 -9.04 8.11 -26.60
CA MET A 492 -9.65 9.44 -26.60
C MET A 492 -9.56 10.17 -27.93
N LYS A 493 -9.43 9.44 -29.04
CA LYS A 493 -9.49 10.01 -30.39
C LYS A 493 -10.94 10.07 -30.84
N ARG A 494 -11.39 11.23 -31.30
CA ARG A 494 -12.72 11.39 -31.86
C ARG A 494 -12.84 10.60 -33.16
N ILE A 495 -13.85 9.74 -33.22
CA ILE A 495 -14.16 8.90 -34.40
C ILE A 495 -15.45 9.34 -35.09
N ALA A 496 -16.34 10.05 -34.40
CA ALA A 496 -17.52 10.67 -35.00
C ALA A 496 -17.93 11.94 -34.22
N ILE A 497 -18.67 12.83 -34.89
CA ILE A 497 -19.24 14.04 -34.31
C ILE A 497 -20.62 14.28 -34.92
N SER A 498 -21.58 14.76 -34.13
CA SER A 498 -22.90 15.12 -34.66
C SER A 498 -22.80 16.23 -35.70
N LYS A 499 -23.66 16.18 -36.72
CA LYS A 499 -23.76 17.25 -37.72
C LYS A 499 -24.53 18.47 -37.19
N ASP A 500 -25.58 18.20 -36.42
CA ASP A 500 -26.38 19.22 -35.78
C ASP A 500 -25.77 19.60 -34.42
N ARG A 501 -25.93 20.88 -34.08
CA ARG A 501 -25.55 21.42 -32.76
C ARG A 501 -26.48 20.89 -31.68
N VAL A 502 -25.89 20.60 -30.54
CA VAL A 502 -26.59 20.13 -29.34
C VAL A 502 -26.53 21.19 -28.27
N ASP A 503 -27.37 21.05 -27.25
CA ASP A 503 -27.24 21.85 -26.04
C ASP A 503 -26.01 21.40 -25.24
N GLY A 504 -25.24 22.35 -24.71
CA GLY A 504 -24.08 22.06 -23.87
C GLY A 504 -24.45 21.30 -22.60
N ASP A 505 -25.57 21.67 -21.98
CA ASP A 505 -26.08 21.06 -20.74
C ASP A 505 -27.07 19.92 -21.04
N SER A 506 -26.94 19.28 -22.21
CA SER A 506 -27.82 18.18 -22.58
C SER A 506 -27.54 16.90 -21.80
N PHE A 507 -28.59 16.14 -21.53
CA PHE A 507 -28.49 14.73 -21.18
C PHE A 507 -28.41 13.86 -22.44
N ILE A 508 -27.87 12.65 -22.30
CA ILE A 508 -27.81 11.64 -23.35
C ILE A 508 -28.62 10.41 -22.96
N SER A 509 -29.23 9.75 -23.93
CA SER A 509 -29.94 8.49 -23.72
C SER A 509 -29.75 7.55 -24.90
N PHE A 510 -29.73 6.25 -24.63
CA PHE A 510 -29.45 5.20 -25.61
C PHE A 510 -30.62 4.22 -25.71
N TYR A 511 -30.99 3.85 -26.93
CA TYR A 511 -31.91 2.74 -27.20
C TYR A 511 -31.50 2.03 -28.49
N ASN A 512 -31.04 0.78 -28.37
CA ASN A 512 -30.49 0.00 -29.49
C ASN A 512 -29.38 0.76 -30.24
N ASP A 513 -29.60 1.06 -31.52
CA ASP A 513 -28.71 1.80 -32.42
C ASP A 513 -28.98 3.31 -32.42
N LEU A 514 -29.81 3.81 -31.51
CA LEU A 514 -30.23 5.21 -31.44
C LEU A 514 -29.69 5.91 -30.20
N ILE A 515 -29.34 7.19 -30.38
CA ILE A 515 -29.00 8.14 -29.33
C ILE A 515 -30.02 9.28 -29.36
N TYR A 516 -30.47 9.69 -28.18
CA TYR A 516 -31.36 10.84 -27.99
C TYR A 516 -30.60 11.91 -27.21
N ILE A 517 -30.63 13.13 -27.73
CA ILE A 517 -29.92 14.27 -27.13
C ILE A 517 -30.65 15.58 -27.46
N ASN A 518 -30.59 16.59 -26.60
CA ASN A 518 -31.21 17.88 -26.86
C ASN A 518 -30.40 18.64 -27.91
N ARG A 519 -31.08 19.07 -28.96
CA ARG A 519 -30.58 20.00 -29.96
C ARG A 519 -30.51 21.41 -29.36
N GLU A 520 -29.69 22.28 -29.94
CA GLU A 520 -29.53 23.68 -29.50
C GLU A 520 -30.88 24.45 -29.44
N ASP A 521 -31.82 24.13 -30.34
CA ASP A 521 -33.16 24.73 -30.41
C ASP A 521 -34.21 24.08 -29.48
N LYS A 522 -33.75 23.24 -28.53
CA LYS A 522 -34.58 22.51 -27.55
C LYS A 522 -35.45 21.40 -28.14
N GLN A 523 -35.29 21.05 -29.42
CA GLN A 523 -35.84 19.82 -29.98
C GLN A 523 -34.99 18.61 -29.55
N ILE A 524 -35.51 17.39 -29.72
CA ILE A 524 -34.76 16.17 -29.41
C ILE A 524 -34.18 15.62 -30.72
N LEU A 525 -32.86 15.57 -30.80
CA LEU A 525 -32.12 14.98 -31.90
C LEU A 525 -32.02 13.46 -31.70
N VAL A 526 -32.45 12.71 -32.70
CA VAL A 526 -32.29 11.25 -32.75
C VAL A 526 -31.14 10.93 -33.71
N LEU A 527 -30.05 10.41 -33.17
CA LEU A 527 -28.82 10.11 -33.90
C LEU A 527 -28.63 8.61 -34.04
N ASN A 528 -27.99 8.20 -35.13
CA ASN A 528 -27.45 6.86 -35.25
C ASN A 528 -26.21 6.69 -34.38
N ARG A 529 -26.14 5.60 -33.61
CA ARG A 529 -25.05 5.33 -32.67
C ARG A 529 -23.72 5.03 -33.36
N GLU A 530 -23.73 4.52 -34.59
CA GLU A 530 -22.52 4.17 -35.34
C GLU A 530 -21.72 5.41 -35.70
N ASP A 531 -22.35 6.38 -36.37
CA ASP A 531 -21.70 7.53 -37.02
C ASP A 531 -22.18 8.91 -36.55
N LEU A 532 -23.11 8.97 -35.60
CA LEU A 532 -23.76 10.20 -35.11
C LEU A 532 -24.51 10.98 -36.19
N SER A 533 -24.94 10.33 -37.26
CA SER A 533 -25.80 10.95 -38.28
C SER A 533 -27.23 11.16 -37.76
N THR A 534 -27.82 12.29 -38.12
CA THR A 534 -29.21 12.63 -37.77
C THR A 534 -30.17 11.69 -38.48
N LYS A 535 -30.94 10.93 -37.69
CA LYS A 535 -32.00 10.03 -38.18
C LYS A 535 -33.37 10.69 -38.12
N ASN A 536 -33.63 11.46 -37.06
CA ASN A 536 -34.88 12.16 -36.87
C ASN A 536 -34.70 13.36 -35.93
N VAL A 537 -35.65 14.29 -35.95
CA VAL A 537 -35.77 15.37 -34.97
C VAL A 537 -37.19 15.34 -34.42
N ILE A 538 -37.32 15.17 -33.11
CA ILE A 538 -38.61 15.13 -32.41
C ILE A 538 -38.87 16.54 -31.87
N ASN A 539 -40.03 17.09 -32.23
CA ASN A 539 -40.55 18.30 -31.63
C ASN A 539 -41.53 17.92 -30.51
N PRO A 540 -41.13 18.03 -29.24
CA PRO A 540 -41.94 17.59 -28.11
C PRO A 540 -43.23 18.39 -27.89
#